data_AF-A0A0G1G7M2-F1
#
_entry.id   AF-A0A0G1G7M2-F1
#
_cell.length_a   1.000
_cell.length_b   1.000
_cell.length_c   1.000
_cell.angle_alpha   90.00
_cell.angle_beta   90.00
_cell.angle_gamma   90.00
#
_symmetry.space_group_name_H-M   'P 1'
#
loop_
_entity.id
_entity.type
_entity.pdbx_description
1 polymer ?
#
loop_
_entity_poly.entity_id
_entity_poly.type
_entity_poly.pdbx_seq_one_letter_code
_entity_poly.pdbx_strand_id
1 'polypeptide(L)'
;MNTKFKLTKKFKMWCGIKLWRIKALKDFGDVSKGELGGLVEKEDNLSEENNAWVFGDARVFGDARVFGDAWVFGNARVSGDARVSGDARVSGDAWVFGDAWVFGDAWVFGDAWVFGDAWVFGDAWVFGELKLELGYFFGISWNKEEIKFVDIPGTNDRIVCKGDIKVSTAEKDKTVELTLDEIAKKFNVDVKNLKVKK
;
A
#
# COMPACT_ATOMS: atom_id res chain seq x y z
N MET A 1 23.74 -11.46 17.02
CA MET A 1 22.60 -11.23 16.10
C MET A 1 21.59 -10.34 16.81
N ASN A 2 21.28 -9.16 16.27
CA ASN A 2 20.33 -8.20 16.86
C ASN A 2 18.99 -8.24 16.10
N THR A 3 18.47 -9.46 15.92
CA THR A 3 17.24 -9.76 15.18
C THR A 3 16.06 -9.06 15.84
N LYS A 4 15.24 -8.36 15.04
CA LYS A 4 14.06 -7.60 15.43
C LYS A 4 12.91 -8.50 15.83
N PHE A 5 12.69 -9.62 15.11
CA PHE A 5 11.62 -10.55 15.42
C PHE A 5 12.01 -12.00 15.17
N LYS A 6 11.06 -12.91 15.42
CA LYS A 6 11.14 -14.30 14.99
C LYS A 6 9.79 -14.85 14.61
N LEU A 7 9.79 -15.87 13.75
CA LEU A 7 8.63 -16.73 13.54
C LEU A 7 8.45 -17.64 14.77
N THR A 8 7.24 -17.68 15.33
CA THR A 8 6.91 -18.59 16.44
C THR A 8 6.52 -19.96 15.92
N LYS A 9 6.31 -20.94 16.81
CA LYS A 9 5.76 -22.26 16.45
C LYS A 9 4.25 -22.24 16.15
N LYS A 10 3.56 -21.13 16.43
CA LYS A 10 2.11 -20.99 16.19
C LYS A 10 1.91 -20.56 14.73
N PHE A 11 1.18 -21.35 13.96
CA PHE A 11 0.82 -21.03 12.58
C PHE A 11 -0.67 -21.18 12.33
N LYS A 12 -1.17 -20.52 11.28
CA LYS A 12 -2.48 -20.75 10.68
C LYS A 12 -2.28 -21.19 9.23
N MET A 13 -3.17 -22.07 8.76
CA MET A 13 -3.25 -22.40 7.33
C MET A 13 -4.10 -21.34 6.61
N TRP A 14 -3.61 -20.85 5.48
CA TRP A 14 -4.33 -19.93 4.61
C TRP A 14 -4.06 -20.33 3.17
N CYS A 15 -5.09 -20.58 2.34
CA CYS A 15 -4.90 -20.97 0.94
C CYS A 15 -3.83 -22.06 0.68
N GLY A 16 -3.67 -23.03 1.58
CA GLY A 16 -2.64 -24.08 1.47
C GLY A 16 -1.23 -23.72 1.95
N ILE A 17 -0.97 -22.48 2.33
CA ILE A 17 0.32 -22.02 2.89
C ILE A 17 0.26 -21.89 4.42
N LYS A 18 1.40 -22.09 5.07
CA LYS A 18 1.57 -21.90 6.53
C LYS A 18 2.01 -20.48 6.81
N LEU A 19 1.22 -19.75 7.58
CA LEU A 19 1.60 -18.42 8.06
C LEU A 19 1.90 -18.48 9.55
N TRP A 20 3.10 -18.07 9.92
CA TRP A 20 3.63 -18.13 11.27
C TRP A 20 3.40 -16.81 12.00
N ARG A 21 2.93 -16.91 13.23
CA ARG A 21 2.77 -15.75 14.11
C ARG A 21 4.15 -15.19 14.43
N ILE A 22 4.36 -13.90 14.23
CA ILE A 22 5.62 -13.22 14.57
C ILE A 22 5.65 -12.79 16.03
N LYS A 23 6.85 -12.69 16.60
CA LYS A 23 7.10 -12.17 17.96
C LYS A 23 8.30 -11.23 17.96
N ALA A 24 8.11 -10.03 18.51
CA ALA A 24 9.17 -9.04 18.68
C ALA A 24 10.24 -9.54 19.67
N LEU A 25 11.51 -9.28 19.38
CA LEU A 25 12.66 -9.67 20.21
C LEU A 25 13.33 -8.49 20.93
N LYS A 26 12.99 -7.27 20.54
CA LYS A 26 13.43 -6.00 21.13
C LYS A 26 12.33 -4.95 20.99
N ASP A 27 12.48 -3.83 21.68
CA ASP A 27 11.60 -2.67 21.54
C ASP A 27 11.99 -1.88 20.28
N PHE A 28 11.00 -1.39 19.51
CA PHE A 28 11.19 -0.52 18.34
C PHE A 28 9.85 0.14 17.96
N GLY A 29 9.87 1.41 17.54
CA GLY A 29 8.65 2.17 17.28
C GLY A 29 7.63 2.02 18.42
N ASP A 30 6.42 1.57 18.07
CA ASP A 30 5.33 1.30 19.02
C ASP A 30 5.26 -0.16 19.48
N VAL A 31 6.24 -0.99 19.15
CA VAL A 31 6.25 -2.43 19.42
C VAL A 31 7.16 -2.74 20.62
N SER A 32 6.59 -3.43 21.60
CA SER A 32 7.34 -3.86 22.79
C SER A 32 7.97 -5.24 22.61
N LYS A 33 9.13 -5.46 23.24
CA LYS A 33 9.81 -6.74 23.29
C LYS A 33 8.87 -7.83 23.80
N GLY A 34 8.73 -8.88 23.00
CA GLY A 34 7.91 -10.02 23.32
C GLY A 34 6.46 -9.92 22.87
N GLU A 35 6.03 -8.78 22.32
CA GLU A 35 4.73 -8.60 21.70
C GLU A 35 4.54 -9.55 20.51
N LEU A 36 3.31 -10.05 20.35
CA LEU A 36 2.93 -10.87 19.21
C LEU A 36 2.35 -9.98 18.11
N GLY A 37 2.90 -10.10 16.90
CA GLY A 37 2.39 -9.42 15.72
C GLY A 37 1.42 -10.29 14.92
N GLY A 38 1.27 -9.99 13.63
CA GLY A 38 0.49 -10.72 12.66
C GLY A 38 1.12 -12.04 12.20
N LEU A 39 0.72 -12.49 11.01
CA LEU A 39 1.11 -13.77 10.44
C LEU A 39 1.91 -13.53 9.16
N VAL A 40 3.09 -14.15 9.05
CA VAL A 40 3.91 -14.09 7.84
C VAL A 40 4.30 -15.48 7.36
N GLU A 41 4.51 -15.65 6.05
CA GLU A 41 4.92 -16.94 5.49
C GLU A 41 6.40 -17.24 5.78
N LYS A 42 7.27 -16.26 5.53
CA LYS A 42 8.72 -16.33 5.69
C LYS A 42 9.28 -15.02 6.26
N GLU A 43 10.50 -15.07 6.78
CA GLU A 43 11.18 -13.90 7.38
C GLU A 43 11.29 -12.74 6.37
N ASP A 44 11.51 -13.03 5.09
CA ASP A 44 11.60 -12.04 4.02
C ASP A 44 10.36 -11.16 3.81
N ASN A 45 9.20 -11.58 4.33
CA ASN A 45 7.97 -10.81 4.22
C ASN A 45 7.97 -9.55 5.09
N LEU A 46 8.85 -9.47 6.09
CA LEU A 46 8.92 -8.34 7.01
C LEU A 46 10.37 -7.96 7.29
N SER A 47 10.71 -6.70 7.08
CA SER A 47 12.08 -6.22 7.27
C SER A 47 12.54 -6.25 8.73
N GLU A 48 13.79 -6.67 8.91
CA GLU A 48 14.56 -6.59 10.15
C GLU A 48 15.02 -5.16 10.49
N GLU A 49 14.91 -4.23 9.53
CA GLU A 49 15.28 -2.82 9.68
C GLU A 49 14.06 -1.94 9.99
N ASN A 50 14.32 -0.75 10.55
CA ASN A 50 13.33 0.30 10.85
C ASN A 50 12.12 -0.24 11.66
N ASN A 51 10.98 0.47 11.62
CA ASN A 51 9.83 0.17 12.48
C ASN A 51 8.67 -0.57 11.80
N ALA A 52 8.88 -1.08 10.58
CA ALA A 52 7.86 -1.85 9.88
C ALA A 52 7.34 -3.02 10.72
N TRP A 53 6.03 -3.20 10.78
CA TRP A 53 5.43 -4.25 11.59
C TRP A 53 4.07 -4.72 11.07
N VAL A 54 3.79 -5.99 11.31
CA VAL A 54 2.48 -6.59 11.04
C VAL A 54 1.83 -6.81 12.40
N PHE A 55 0.67 -6.21 12.64
CA PHE A 55 -0.08 -6.31 13.88
C PHE A 55 -1.33 -7.20 13.73
N GLY A 56 -1.92 -7.58 14.87
CA GLY A 56 -3.26 -8.19 14.90
C GLY A 56 -3.34 -9.49 14.12
N ASP A 57 -4.35 -9.67 13.27
CA ASP A 57 -4.53 -10.88 12.45
C ASP A 57 -4.15 -10.67 10.98
N ALA A 58 -3.45 -9.57 10.68
CA ALA A 58 -2.97 -9.26 9.35
C ALA A 58 -1.98 -10.31 8.83
N ARG A 59 -1.95 -10.45 7.50
CA ARG A 59 -1.23 -11.54 6.81
C ARG A 59 -0.35 -10.96 5.71
N VAL A 60 0.92 -11.37 5.70
CA VAL A 60 1.86 -11.06 4.61
C VAL A 60 2.47 -12.36 4.10
N PHE A 61 2.33 -12.65 2.81
CA PHE A 61 2.70 -13.94 2.25
C PHE A 61 3.06 -13.88 0.76
N GLY A 62 3.55 -14.98 0.19
CA GLY A 62 4.18 -14.95 -1.13
C GLY A 62 5.51 -14.18 -1.07
N ASP A 63 5.81 -13.44 -2.14
CA ASP A 63 7.01 -12.62 -2.27
C ASP A 63 6.82 -11.17 -1.78
N ALA A 64 5.66 -10.88 -1.19
CA ALA A 64 5.33 -9.57 -0.66
C ALA A 64 6.27 -9.16 0.47
N ARG A 65 6.59 -7.86 0.56
CA ARG A 65 7.50 -7.33 1.58
C ARG A 65 6.95 -6.07 2.24
N VAL A 66 7.03 -6.04 3.57
CA VAL A 66 6.74 -4.85 4.39
C VAL A 66 8.05 -4.33 4.99
N PHE A 67 8.40 -3.08 4.72
CA PHE A 67 9.68 -2.48 5.12
C PHE A 67 9.56 -0.98 5.40
N GLY A 68 10.65 -0.31 5.79
CA GLY A 68 10.58 1.08 6.27
C GLY A 68 9.88 1.15 7.62
N ASP A 69 8.95 2.08 7.77
CA ASP A 69 8.16 2.30 8.99
C ASP A 69 6.69 1.88 8.81
N ALA A 70 6.41 1.07 7.78
CA ALA A 70 5.06 0.73 7.35
C ALA A 70 4.37 -0.28 8.28
N TRP A 71 3.06 -0.12 8.47
CA TRP A 71 2.25 -1.00 9.30
C TRP A 71 1.14 -1.68 8.51
N VAL A 72 0.99 -2.98 8.77
CA VAL A 72 -0.15 -3.77 8.29
C VAL A 72 -0.91 -4.30 9.49
N PHE A 73 -2.20 -4.01 9.62
CA PHE A 73 -2.97 -4.34 10.83
C PHE A 73 -4.43 -4.67 10.53
N GLY A 74 -5.20 -5.05 11.55
CA GLY A 74 -6.57 -5.56 11.37
C GLY A 74 -6.60 -6.95 10.71
N ASN A 75 -7.42 -7.11 9.68
CA ASN A 75 -7.55 -8.33 8.87
C ASN A 75 -6.85 -8.20 7.49
N ALA A 76 -6.05 -7.15 7.31
CA ALA A 76 -5.44 -6.80 6.04
C ALA A 76 -4.52 -7.91 5.52
N ARG A 77 -4.42 -7.97 4.19
CA ARG A 77 -3.65 -8.99 3.47
C ARG A 77 -2.71 -8.31 2.48
N VAL A 78 -1.46 -8.76 2.48
CA VAL A 78 -0.45 -8.35 1.50
C VAL A 78 0.15 -9.61 0.89
N SER A 79 0.09 -9.76 -0.44
CA SER A 79 0.53 -10.99 -1.12
C SER A 79 1.07 -10.77 -2.53
N GLY A 80 1.48 -11.83 -3.23
CA GLY A 80 2.11 -11.69 -4.56
C GLY A 80 3.50 -11.09 -4.43
N ASP A 81 3.85 -10.14 -5.29
CA ASP A 81 5.11 -9.39 -5.30
C ASP A 81 4.98 -8.00 -4.63
N ALA A 82 3.85 -7.77 -3.94
CA ALA A 82 3.47 -6.46 -3.43
C ALA A 82 4.47 -5.89 -2.39
N ARG A 83 4.65 -4.58 -2.42
CA ARG A 83 5.58 -3.86 -1.54
C ARG A 83 4.84 -2.81 -0.73
N VAL A 84 5.03 -2.81 0.58
CA VAL A 84 4.50 -1.78 1.49
C VAL A 84 5.66 -1.15 2.26
N SER A 85 5.82 0.17 2.14
CA SER A 85 7.01 0.87 2.66
C SER A 85 6.77 2.33 3.04
N GLY A 86 7.81 3.04 3.50
CA GLY A 86 7.66 4.38 4.08
C GLY A 86 6.84 4.32 5.37
N ASP A 87 5.99 5.31 5.61
CA ASP A 87 5.07 5.38 6.75
C ASP A 87 3.69 4.74 6.46
N ALA A 88 3.58 4.01 5.35
CA ALA A 88 2.31 3.51 4.84
C ALA A 88 1.56 2.63 5.86
N ARG A 89 0.23 2.68 5.78
CA ARG A 89 -0.69 1.98 6.66
C ARG A 89 -1.65 1.14 5.81
N VAL A 90 -1.74 -0.15 6.08
CA VAL A 90 -2.72 -1.05 5.45
C VAL A 90 -3.57 -1.69 6.54
N SER A 91 -4.88 -1.49 6.52
CA SER A 91 -5.78 -1.94 7.59
C SER A 91 -7.17 -2.36 7.14
N GLY A 92 -8.04 -2.74 8.08
CA GLY A 92 -9.38 -3.26 7.77
C GLY A 92 -9.31 -4.65 7.13
N ASP A 93 -10.15 -4.90 6.14
CA ASP A 93 -10.17 -6.11 5.31
C ASP A 93 -9.47 -5.90 3.95
N ALA A 94 -8.64 -4.85 3.85
CA ALA A 94 -7.96 -4.47 2.62
C ALA A 94 -7.00 -5.55 2.13
N TRP A 95 -6.86 -5.64 0.80
CA TRP A 95 -5.97 -6.59 0.15
C TRP A 95 -5.08 -5.91 -0.88
N VAL A 96 -3.77 -5.91 -0.60
CA VAL A 96 -2.74 -5.48 -1.54
C VAL A 96 -2.07 -6.72 -2.16
N PHE A 97 -2.09 -6.89 -3.48
CA PHE A 97 -1.53 -8.08 -4.13
C PHE A 97 -0.96 -7.81 -5.53
N GLY A 98 -0.45 -8.82 -6.24
CA GLY A 98 0.24 -8.62 -7.51
C GLY A 98 1.55 -7.84 -7.34
N ASP A 99 1.90 -6.99 -8.30
CA ASP A 99 3.10 -6.14 -8.31
C ASP A 99 2.90 -4.77 -7.63
N ALA A 100 1.84 -4.62 -6.84
CA ALA A 100 1.42 -3.33 -6.30
C ALA A 100 2.41 -2.75 -5.28
N TRP A 101 2.60 -1.43 -5.31
CA TRP A 101 3.47 -0.72 -4.38
C TRP A 101 2.71 0.36 -3.60
N VAL A 102 2.67 0.22 -2.27
CA VAL A 102 2.12 1.22 -1.35
C VAL A 102 3.27 1.86 -0.57
N PHE A 103 3.46 3.17 -0.64
CA PHE A 103 4.58 3.85 0.03
C PHE A 103 4.31 5.30 0.43
N GLY A 104 5.25 5.94 1.15
CA GLY A 104 5.03 7.26 1.74
C GLY A 104 4.02 7.20 2.88
N ASP A 105 3.21 8.25 3.06
CA ASP A 105 2.18 8.35 4.12
C ASP A 105 0.82 7.72 3.72
N ALA A 106 0.82 6.81 2.74
CA ALA A 106 -0.40 6.27 2.17
C ALA A 106 -1.16 5.35 3.15
N TRP A 107 -2.49 5.46 3.17
CA TRP A 107 -3.38 4.63 3.96
C TRP A 107 -4.39 3.87 3.09
N VAL A 108 -4.28 2.55 3.05
CA VAL A 108 -5.24 1.63 2.44
C VAL A 108 -6.08 0.97 3.54
N PHE A 109 -7.40 1.10 3.53
CA PHE A 109 -8.27 0.58 4.60
C PHE A 109 -9.67 0.16 4.13
N GLY A 110 -10.48 -0.40 5.03
CA GLY A 110 -11.82 -0.92 4.68
C GLY A 110 -11.72 -2.17 3.81
N ASP A 111 -12.55 -2.27 2.76
CA ASP A 111 -12.61 -3.42 1.84
C ASP A 111 -11.78 -3.21 0.54
N ALA A 112 -10.79 -2.31 0.57
CA ALA A 112 -10.06 -1.88 -0.63
C ALA A 112 -9.16 -2.97 -1.22
N TRP A 113 -9.14 -3.10 -2.54
CA TRP A 113 -8.28 -4.04 -3.28
C TRP A 113 -7.31 -3.25 -4.15
N VAL A 114 -6.01 -3.43 -3.92
CA VAL A 114 -4.93 -2.81 -4.70
C VAL A 114 -4.10 -3.93 -5.31
N PHE A 115 -4.04 -4.02 -6.63
CA PHE A 115 -3.42 -5.12 -7.34
C PHE A 115 -2.82 -4.71 -8.68
N GLY A 116 -2.22 -5.68 -9.39
CA GLY A 116 -1.45 -5.46 -10.63
C GLY A 116 -0.29 -4.49 -10.41
N ASP A 117 0.03 -3.66 -11.40
CA ASP A 117 1.13 -2.68 -11.33
C ASP A 117 0.72 -1.35 -10.67
N ALA A 118 -0.18 -1.37 -9.68
CA ALA A 118 -0.69 -0.16 -9.01
C ALA A 118 0.32 0.46 -8.03
N TRP A 119 0.49 1.78 -8.06
CA TRP A 119 1.39 2.53 -7.18
C TRP A 119 0.59 3.53 -6.33
N VAL A 120 0.48 3.32 -5.02
CA VAL A 120 -0.23 4.19 -4.07
C VAL A 120 0.80 4.93 -3.22
N PHE A 121 0.86 6.25 -3.30
CA PHE A 121 1.90 7.01 -2.59
C PHE A 121 1.53 8.44 -2.18
N GLY A 122 2.37 9.02 -1.32
CA GLY A 122 2.12 10.32 -0.68
C GLY A 122 1.03 10.21 0.37
N ASP A 123 0.30 11.29 0.64
CA ASP A 123 -0.79 11.35 1.64
C ASP A 123 -2.08 10.64 1.19
N ALA A 124 -1.96 9.57 0.41
CA ALA A 124 -3.04 8.87 -0.28
C ALA A 124 -3.98 8.09 0.65
N TRP A 125 -5.30 8.17 0.46
CA TRP A 125 -6.30 7.39 1.21
C TRP A 125 -7.13 6.53 0.27
N VAL A 126 -7.05 5.19 0.40
CA VAL A 126 -7.76 4.20 -0.43
C VAL A 126 -8.72 3.41 0.46
N PHE A 127 -10.02 3.45 0.19
CA PHE A 127 -11.01 2.80 1.05
C PHE A 127 -12.29 2.34 0.35
N GLY A 128 -13.05 1.48 1.06
CA GLY A 128 -14.34 0.95 0.61
C GLY A 128 -14.20 -0.12 -0.47
N GLU A 129 -15.25 -0.34 -1.27
CA GLU A 129 -15.26 -1.31 -2.38
C GLU A 129 -14.49 -0.80 -3.62
N LEU A 130 -13.26 -0.31 -3.42
CA LEU A 130 -12.41 0.22 -4.48
C LEU A 130 -11.46 -0.86 -5.00
N LYS A 131 -11.36 -1.00 -6.32
CA LYS A 131 -10.43 -1.89 -7.02
C LYS A 131 -9.46 -1.06 -7.85
N LEU A 132 -8.18 -1.12 -7.51
CA LEU A 132 -7.08 -0.49 -8.25
C LEU A 132 -6.23 -1.60 -8.86
N GLU A 133 -6.14 -1.65 -10.18
CA GLU A 133 -5.42 -2.72 -10.90
C GLU A 133 -4.09 -2.23 -11.49
N LEU A 134 -3.98 -0.94 -11.82
CA LEU A 134 -2.99 -0.48 -12.78
C LEU A 134 -2.92 1.06 -12.75
N GLY A 135 -1.73 1.64 -12.52
CA GLY A 135 -1.48 3.10 -12.53
C GLY A 135 -1.03 3.74 -11.20
N TYR A 136 -0.83 5.07 -11.20
CA TYR A 136 -0.39 5.86 -10.03
C TYR A 136 -1.58 6.47 -9.27
N PHE A 137 -1.61 6.33 -7.95
CA PHE A 137 -2.62 6.88 -7.05
C PHE A 137 -1.97 7.82 -6.03
N PHE A 138 -2.42 9.08 -6.02
CA PHE A 138 -2.18 10.08 -4.99
C PHE A 138 -3.56 10.56 -4.50
N GLY A 139 -3.78 10.67 -3.20
CA GLY A 139 -5.09 11.09 -2.65
C GLY A 139 -4.94 12.09 -1.49
N ILE A 140 -5.99 12.86 -1.16
CA ILE A 140 -6.18 13.53 0.14
C ILE A 140 -7.69 13.63 0.50
N SER A 141 -8.00 13.24 1.74
CA SER A 141 -9.08 13.61 2.69
C SER A 141 -10.57 13.76 2.27
N TRP A 142 -11.42 13.58 3.27
CA TRP A 142 -12.87 13.64 3.25
C TRP A 142 -13.43 15.03 2.91
N ASN A 143 -14.10 15.12 1.75
CA ASN A 143 -15.39 15.78 1.58
C ASN A 143 -16.20 15.05 0.49
N LYS A 144 -17.53 15.22 0.46
CA LYS A 144 -18.50 14.54 -0.43
C LYS A 144 -18.35 14.93 -1.92
N GLU A 145 -17.15 14.83 -2.49
CA GLU A 145 -16.89 15.20 -3.89
C GLU A 145 -16.53 13.98 -4.77
N GLU A 146 -16.85 14.15 -6.07
CA GLU A 146 -16.89 13.15 -7.13
C GLU A 146 -15.52 12.48 -7.40
N ILE A 147 -15.55 11.16 -7.65
CA ILE A 147 -14.39 10.33 -8.01
C ILE A 147 -14.13 10.48 -9.52
N LYS A 148 -12.90 10.80 -9.92
CA LYS A 148 -12.49 10.90 -11.33
C LYS A 148 -11.69 9.66 -11.74
N PHE A 149 -11.96 9.19 -12.96
CA PHE A 149 -11.25 8.09 -13.60
C PHE A 149 -10.54 8.62 -14.86
N VAL A 150 -9.25 8.31 -15.01
CA VAL A 150 -8.45 8.66 -16.19
C VAL A 150 -7.89 7.39 -16.79
N ASP A 151 -8.33 7.01 -17.99
CA ASP A 151 -7.70 5.91 -18.75
C ASP A 151 -6.30 6.35 -19.22
N ILE A 152 -5.28 5.49 -19.08
CA ILE A 152 -3.94 5.73 -19.62
C ILE A 152 -3.88 5.20 -21.06
N PRO A 153 -3.73 6.07 -22.09
CA PRO A 153 -3.69 5.65 -23.48
C PRO A 153 -2.53 4.70 -23.77
N GLY A 154 -2.82 3.64 -24.52
CA GLY A 154 -1.84 2.60 -24.87
C GLY A 154 -1.68 1.50 -23.83
N THR A 155 -2.39 1.59 -22.71
CA THR A 155 -2.45 0.54 -21.70
C THR A 155 -3.90 0.27 -21.27
N ASN A 156 -4.11 -0.75 -20.42
CA ASN A 156 -5.42 -1.00 -19.79
C ASN A 156 -5.51 -0.35 -18.40
N ASP A 157 -4.62 0.58 -18.08
CA ASP A 157 -4.50 1.21 -16.76
C ASP A 157 -5.46 2.38 -16.54
N ARG A 158 -5.79 2.65 -15.28
CA ARG A 158 -6.65 3.78 -14.87
C ARG A 158 -6.12 4.50 -13.64
N ILE A 159 -5.94 5.81 -13.74
CA ILE A 159 -5.72 6.67 -12.56
C ILE A 159 -7.08 6.96 -11.93
N VAL A 160 -7.25 6.59 -10.66
CA VAL A 160 -8.41 6.96 -9.85
C VAL A 160 -7.98 8.07 -8.91
N CYS A 161 -8.62 9.23 -8.98
CA CYS A 161 -8.29 10.36 -8.12
C CYS A 161 -9.53 11.01 -7.53
N LYS A 162 -9.34 11.62 -6.35
CA LYS A 162 -10.33 12.46 -5.68
C LYS A 162 -9.68 13.82 -5.41
N GLY A 163 -10.26 14.89 -5.93
CA GLY A 163 -9.72 16.25 -5.83
C GLY A 163 -8.61 16.57 -6.85
N ASP A 164 -7.94 17.70 -6.65
CA ASP A 164 -6.83 18.16 -7.49
C ASP A 164 -5.62 17.24 -7.35
N ILE A 165 -5.10 16.78 -8.48
CA ILE A 165 -3.98 15.85 -8.58
C ILE A 165 -2.67 16.61 -8.37
N LYS A 166 -1.97 16.37 -7.25
CA LYS A 166 -0.59 16.86 -7.04
C LYS A 166 0.39 15.72 -7.29
N VAL A 167 1.03 15.71 -8.46
CA VAL A 167 2.09 14.74 -8.78
C VAL A 167 3.44 15.41 -8.56
N SER A 168 4.14 15.01 -7.51
CA SER A 168 5.56 15.32 -7.36
C SER A 168 6.37 14.41 -8.28
N THR A 169 7.35 14.97 -8.96
CA THR A 169 8.42 14.17 -9.57
C THR A 169 9.73 14.44 -8.88
N ALA A 170 10.51 13.38 -8.73
CA ALA A 170 11.69 13.26 -7.89
C ALA A 170 12.72 14.38 -8.05
N GLU A 171 12.53 15.47 -7.30
CA GLU A 171 13.58 16.27 -6.71
C GLU A 171 13.09 16.63 -5.30
N LYS A 172 13.92 16.34 -4.28
CA LYS A 172 13.64 16.69 -2.88
C LYS A 172 13.23 18.17 -2.80
N ASP A 173 12.09 18.42 -2.16
CA ASP A 173 11.57 19.74 -1.74
C ASP A 173 10.94 20.67 -2.79
N LYS A 174 10.30 20.14 -3.84
CA LYS A 174 9.36 20.96 -4.65
C LYS A 174 8.04 20.25 -4.92
N THR A 175 7.00 20.69 -4.22
CA THR A 175 5.61 20.52 -4.64
C THR A 175 5.40 21.39 -5.87
N VAL A 176 5.28 20.79 -7.05
CA VAL A 176 4.88 21.51 -8.27
C VAL A 176 3.42 21.19 -8.53
N GLU A 177 2.58 22.21 -8.63
CA GLU A 177 1.23 22.06 -9.15
C GLU A 177 1.34 21.79 -10.65
N LEU A 178 1.09 20.54 -11.05
CA LEU A 178 1.02 20.18 -12.45
C LEU A 178 -0.44 20.18 -12.88
N THR A 179 -0.73 20.97 -13.89
CA THR A 179 -2.01 20.99 -14.60
C THR A 179 -2.23 19.67 -15.34
N LEU A 180 -3.50 19.34 -15.66
CA LEU A 180 -3.85 18.16 -16.46
C LEU A 180 -3.09 18.13 -17.79
N ASP A 181 -2.85 19.30 -18.40
CA ASP A 181 -2.09 19.43 -19.66
C ASP A 181 -0.59 19.09 -19.50
N GLU A 182 -0.02 19.34 -18.32
CA GLU A 182 1.37 18.98 -18.03
C GLU A 182 1.52 17.48 -17.75
N ILE A 183 0.52 16.87 -17.10
CA ILE A 183 0.43 15.41 -16.94
C ILE A 183 0.26 14.76 -18.32
N ALA A 184 -0.64 15.29 -19.15
CA ALA A 184 -0.87 14.88 -20.53
C ALA A 184 0.43 14.87 -21.34
N LYS A 185 1.22 15.93 -21.23
CA LYS A 185 2.48 16.08 -21.94
C LYS A 185 3.58 15.17 -21.41
N LYS A 186 3.65 14.98 -20.09
CA LYS A 186 4.70 14.18 -19.43
C LYS A 186 4.53 12.68 -19.67
N PHE A 187 3.29 12.21 -19.68
CA PHE A 187 2.97 10.80 -19.87
C PHE A 187 2.43 10.51 -21.28
N ASN A 188 2.42 11.51 -22.17
CA ASN A 188 1.91 11.43 -23.54
C ASN A 188 0.45 10.90 -23.60
N VAL A 189 -0.41 11.42 -22.73
CA VAL A 189 -1.80 11.03 -22.52
C VAL A 189 -2.75 12.15 -22.96
N ASP A 190 -3.80 11.85 -23.73
CA ASP A 190 -4.83 12.85 -24.09
C ASP A 190 -5.89 12.99 -22.97
N VAL A 191 -5.79 14.08 -22.21
CA VAL A 191 -6.66 14.38 -21.06
C VAL A 191 -7.99 15.06 -21.44
N LYS A 192 -8.24 15.35 -22.72
CA LYS A 192 -9.46 16.06 -23.15
C LYS A 192 -10.73 15.20 -23.08
N ASN A 193 -10.58 13.88 -22.94
CA ASN A 193 -11.69 12.91 -22.97
C ASN A 193 -12.03 12.28 -21.61
N LEU A 194 -11.58 12.89 -20.51
CA LEU A 194 -11.85 12.44 -19.15
C LEU A 194 -13.37 12.36 -18.88
N LYS A 195 -13.87 11.15 -18.63
CA LYS A 195 -15.27 10.93 -18.27
C LYS A 195 -15.46 11.04 -16.76
N VAL A 196 -16.16 12.08 -16.33
CA VAL A 196 -16.63 12.22 -14.95
C VAL A 196 -17.81 11.27 -14.75
N LYS A 197 -17.74 10.36 -13.76
CA LYS A 197 -18.89 9.60 -13.31
C LYS A 197 -19.38 10.21 -11.99
N LYS A 198 -20.61 10.74 -12.03
CA LYS A 198 -21.37 11.17 -10.85
C LYS A 198 -21.85 9.97 -10.04
#